data_AF-A0A8T6L877-F1
#
_entry.id   AF-A0A8T6L877-F1
#
_cell.length_a   1.000
_cell.length_b   1.000
_cell.length_c   1.000
_cell.angle_alpha   90.00
_cell.angle_beta   90.00
_cell.angle_gamma   90.00
#
_symmetry.space_group_name_H-M   'P 1'
#
loop_
_entity.id
_entity.type
_entity.pdbx_description
1 polymer ?
#
loop_
_entity_poly.entity_id
_entity_poly.type
_entity_poly.pdbx_seq_one_letter_code
_entity_poly.pdbx_strand_id
1 'polypeptide(L)'
;MNRPTRTVVVVGGGTAGWITANRIAAEYPGGGHDSLRVVLVESPDIPTIGVGEGTWPSMRSTLQSLGLSEDEMIRATDASFKQGTRFFGWAGNGDATDTYCHPFSLP
;
A
#
# COMPACT_ATOMS: atom_id res chain seq x y z
N MET A 1 -18.31 -3.24 -28.89
CA MET A 1 -17.20 -3.41 -27.93
C MET A 1 -17.74 -3.97 -26.61
N ASN A 2 -18.24 -5.22 -26.58
CA ASN A 2 -18.96 -5.79 -25.42
C ASN A 2 -18.34 -7.09 -24.90
N ARG A 3 -17.03 -7.27 -25.08
CA ARG A 3 -16.35 -8.48 -24.57
C ARG A 3 -15.85 -8.21 -23.15
N PRO A 4 -16.16 -9.07 -22.17
CA PRO A 4 -15.67 -8.91 -20.82
C PRO A 4 -14.14 -9.01 -20.79
N THR A 5 -13.50 -8.17 -19.97
CA THR A 5 -12.07 -8.26 -19.71
C THR A 5 -11.79 -9.56 -18.97
N ARG A 6 -10.97 -10.42 -19.57
CA ARG A 6 -10.59 -11.73 -18.99
C ARG A 6 -9.19 -11.75 -18.40
N THR A 7 -8.35 -10.78 -18.78
CA THR A 7 -6.96 -10.71 -18.33
C THR A 7 -6.59 -9.27 -18.00
N VAL A 8 -5.98 -9.08 -16.83
CA VAL A 8 -5.30 -7.83 -16.44
C VAL A 8 -3.82 -8.12 -16.30
N VAL A 9 -2.99 -7.30 -16.95
CA VAL A 9 -1.54 -7.37 -16.82
C VAL A 9 -1.05 -6.12 -16.09
N VAL A 10 -0.40 -6.30 -14.95
CA VAL A 10 0.28 -5.26 -14.17
C VAL A 10 1.75 -5.31 -14.55
N VAL A 11 2.28 -4.23 -15.11
CA VAL A 11 3.69 -4.13 -15.51
C VAL A 11 4.45 -3.29 -14.48
N GLY A 12 5.42 -3.92 -13.82
CA GLY A 12 6.14 -3.38 -12.67
C GLY A 12 5.67 -4.02 -11.36
N GLY A 13 6.63 -4.42 -10.54
CA GLY A 13 6.36 -4.89 -9.19
C GLY A 13 6.47 -3.79 -8.15
N GLY A 14 7.24 -4.03 -7.09
CA GLY A 14 7.26 -3.17 -5.90
C GLY A 14 5.88 -3.01 -5.26
N THR A 15 5.77 -2.05 -4.33
CA THR A 15 4.54 -1.85 -3.53
C THR A 15 3.31 -1.58 -4.41
N ALA A 16 3.45 -0.72 -5.42
CA ALA A 16 2.35 -0.36 -6.31
C ALA A 16 1.82 -1.57 -7.11
N GLY A 17 2.72 -2.31 -7.78
CA GLY A 17 2.34 -3.45 -8.60
C GLY A 17 1.67 -4.56 -7.79
N TRP A 18 2.29 -4.93 -6.66
CA TRP A 18 1.79 -6.00 -5.81
C TRP A 18 0.47 -5.65 -5.10
N ILE A 19 0.30 -4.42 -4.60
CA ILE A 19 -1.00 -4.00 -4.03
C ILE A 19 -2.09 -4.02 -5.11
N THR A 20 -1.82 -3.48 -6.31
CA THR A 20 -2.80 -3.48 -7.41
C THR A 20 -3.19 -4.90 -7.83
N ALA A 21 -2.21 -5.79 -8.05
CA ALA A 21 -2.48 -7.17 -8.48
C ALA A 21 -3.30 -7.92 -7.43
N ASN A 22 -2.92 -7.84 -6.15
CA ASN A 22 -3.66 -8.50 -5.07
C ASN A 22 -5.07 -7.91 -4.89
N ARG A 23 -5.24 -6.59 -5.00
CA ARG A 23 -6.57 -5.96 -4.86
C ARG A 23 -7.53 -6.43 -5.93
N ILE A 24 -7.07 -6.52 -7.19
CA ILE A 24 -7.88 -7.04 -8.29
C ILE A 24 -8.18 -8.52 -8.07
N ALA A 25 -7.19 -9.33 -7.67
CA ALA A 25 -7.40 -10.75 -7.42
C ALA A 25 -8.37 -11.03 -6.27
N ALA A 26 -8.32 -10.23 -5.20
CA ALA A 26 -9.22 -10.36 -4.04
C ALA A 26 -10.66 -9.94 -4.37
N GLU A 27 -10.85 -8.91 -5.21
CA GLU A 27 -12.17 -8.44 -5.64
C GLU A 27 -12.86 -9.40 -6.64
N TYR A 28 -12.06 -10.09 -7.47
CA TYR A 28 -12.54 -11.04 -8.47
C TYR A 28 -12.00 -12.45 -8.20
N PRO A 29 -12.42 -13.10 -7.10
CA PRO A 29 -11.93 -14.42 -6.73
C PRO A 29 -12.23 -15.44 -7.83
N GLY A 30 -11.23 -16.26 -8.15
CA GLY A 30 -11.35 -17.32 -9.17
C GLY A 30 -12.28 -18.44 -8.74
N GLY A 31 -12.67 -19.30 -9.70
CA GLY A 31 -13.54 -20.45 -9.41
C GLY A 31 -14.21 -21.13 -10.62
N GLY A 32 -14.01 -20.61 -11.84
CA GLY A 32 -14.59 -21.19 -13.06
C GLY A 32 -13.89 -20.73 -14.33
N HIS A 33 -14.34 -21.22 -15.48
CA HIS A 33 -13.75 -20.97 -16.81
C HIS A 33 -13.71 -19.47 -17.22
N ASP A 34 -14.55 -18.63 -16.61
CA ASP A 34 -14.63 -17.18 -16.86
C ASP A 34 -13.98 -16.31 -15.75
N SER A 35 -13.14 -16.88 -14.88
CA SER A 35 -12.45 -16.10 -13.86
C SER A 35 -11.45 -15.10 -14.46
N LEU A 36 -11.36 -13.91 -13.86
CA LEU A 36 -10.39 -12.90 -14.25
C LEU A 36 -8.97 -13.39 -13.96
N ARG A 37 -8.11 -13.41 -14.98
CA ARG A 37 -6.69 -13.71 -14.84
C ARG A 37 -5.91 -12.43 -14.54
N VAL A 38 -5.20 -12.39 -13.42
CA VAL A 38 -4.26 -11.30 -13.08
C VAL A 38 -2.83 -11.79 -13.30
N VAL A 39 -2.02 -11.03 -14.04
CA VAL A 39 -0.61 -11.32 -14.31
C VAL A 39 0.20 -10.10 -13.90
N LEU A 40 1.26 -10.31 -13.12
CA LEU A 40 2.25 -9.27 -12.81
C LEU A 40 3.56 -9.60 -13.52
N VAL A 41 4.15 -8.60 -14.18
CA VAL A 41 5.45 -8.71 -14.85
C VAL A 41 6.42 -7.76 -14.16
N GLU A 42 7.39 -8.31 -13.43
CA GLU A 42 8.40 -7.56 -12.70
C GLU A 42 9.78 -7.72 -13.36
N SER A 43 10.56 -6.64 -13.39
CA SER A 43 11.94 -6.70 -13.89
C SER A 43 12.82 -7.41 -12.86
N PRO A 44 13.61 -8.44 -13.24
CA PRO A 44 14.54 -9.08 -12.32
C PRO A 44 15.79 -8.22 -12.05
N ASP A 45 16.07 -7.23 -12.90
CA ASP A 45 17.34 -6.52 -12.93
C ASP A 45 17.28 -5.13 -12.26
N ILE A 46 16.08 -4.63 -11.97
CA ILE A 46 15.87 -3.29 -11.41
C ILE A 46 15.25 -3.43 -10.01
N PRO A 47 16.08 -3.47 -8.95
CA PRO A 47 15.57 -3.56 -7.59
C PRO A 47 14.93 -2.24 -7.15
N THR A 48 13.97 -2.33 -6.23
CA THR A 48 13.45 -1.16 -5.52
C THR A 48 14.47 -0.69 -4.47
N ILE A 49 14.54 0.62 -4.23
CA ILE A 49 15.32 1.20 -3.14
C ILE A 49 14.39 1.39 -1.94
N GLY A 50 14.73 0.79 -0.80
CA GLY A 50 14.00 0.94 0.45
C GLY A 50 14.75 1.82 1.45
N VAL A 51 14.11 2.91 1.90
CA VAL A 51 14.61 3.76 3.01
C VAL A 51 13.61 3.84 4.17
N GLY A 52 12.55 3.03 4.12
CA GLY A 52 11.37 3.14 4.98
C GLY A 52 10.27 3.97 4.34
N GLU A 53 9.03 3.53 4.50
CA GLU A 53 7.84 4.21 3.96
C GLU A 53 6.76 4.29 5.04
N GLY A 54 6.05 5.43 5.09
CA GLY A 54 4.97 5.66 6.05
C GLY A 54 3.60 5.51 5.40
N THR A 55 2.66 4.87 6.10
CA THR A 55 1.30 4.67 5.62
C THR A 55 0.30 5.65 6.25
N TRP A 56 -0.98 5.50 5.86
CA TRP A 56 -2.15 6.07 6.52
C TRP A 56 -2.97 4.96 7.21
N PRO A 57 -3.88 5.28 8.15
CA PRO A 57 -4.71 4.29 8.82
C PRO A 57 -5.54 3.39 7.87
N SER A 58 -5.79 3.85 6.63
CA SER A 58 -6.45 3.09 5.57
C SER A 58 -5.68 1.84 5.13
N MET A 59 -4.38 1.73 5.41
CA MET A 59 -3.63 0.51 5.08
C MET A 59 -4.20 -0.73 5.78
N ARG A 60 -4.77 -0.57 6.98
CA ARG A 60 -5.42 -1.67 7.70
C ARG A 60 -6.62 -2.22 6.94
N SER A 61 -7.45 -1.34 6.36
CA SER A 61 -8.58 -1.78 5.53
C SER A 61 -8.12 -2.38 4.21
N THR A 62 -6.99 -1.90 3.64
CA THR A 62 -6.35 -2.56 2.51
C THR A 62 -5.97 -4.01 2.85
N LEU A 63 -5.21 -4.25 3.93
CA LEU A 63 -4.81 -5.60 4.33
C LEU A 63 -6.00 -6.53 4.56
N GLN A 64 -7.01 -6.05 5.30
CA GLN A 64 -8.26 -6.78 5.53
C GLN A 64 -8.97 -7.16 4.22
N SER A 65 -9.05 -6.22 3.27
CA SER A 65 -9.66 -6.48 1.96
C SER A 65 -8.91 -7.50 1.11
N LEU A 66 -7.61 -7.69 1.39
CA LEU A 66 -6.77 -8.70 0.75
C LEU A 66 -6.77 -10.03 1.51
N GLY A 67 -7.44 -10.12 2.66
CA GLY A 67 -7.39 -11.29 3.55
C GLY A 67 -6.04 -11.49 4.23
N LEU A 68 -5.21 -10.44 4.32
CA LEU A 68 -3.90 -10.48 4.94
C LEU A 68 -3.97 -10.10 6.41
N SER A 69 -3.20 -10.81 7.24
CA SER A 69 -3.14 -10.53 8.66
C SER A 69 -2.21 -9.36 8.97
N GLU A 70 -2.67 -8.43 9.80
CA GLU A 70 -1.87 -7.25 10.20
C GLU A 70 -0.65 -7.68 11.04
N ASP A 71 -0.79 -8.69 11.90
CA ASP A 71 0.30 -9.21 12.73
C ASP A 71 1.40 -9.91 11.89
N GLU A 72 1.00 -10.61 10.82
CA GLU A 72 1.91 -11.20 9.85
C GLU A 72 2.66 -10.12 9.07
N MET A 73 1.95 -9.11 8.58
CA MET A 73 2.57 -7.96 7.88
C MET A 73 3.61 -7.28 8.77
N ILE A 74 3.29 -7.00 10.04
CA ILE A 74 4.22 -6.35 10.96
C ILE A 74 5.48 -7.19 11.16
N ARG A 75 5.33 -8.50 11.39
CA ARG A 75 6.47 -9.42 11.59
C ARG A 75 7.32 -9.60 10.33
N ALA A 76 6.71 -9.54 9.15
CA ALA A 76 7.39 -9.80 7.88
C ALA A 76 8.13 -8.57 7.30
N THR A 77 7.86 -7.36 7.80
CA THR A 77 8.29 -6.10 7.15
C THR A 77 9.06 -5.12 8.03
N ASP A 78 9.41 -5.51 9.26
CA ASP A 78 10.05 -4.62 10.24
C ASP A 78 9.22 -3.33 10.50
N ALA A 79 7.89 -3.48 10.51
CA ALA A 79 6.99 -2.35 10.66
C ALA A 79 6.94 -1.82 12.10
N SER A 80 6.63 -0.53 12.22
CA SER A 80 6.33 0.13 13.49
C SER A 80 5.06 0.98 13.37
N PHE A 81 4.55 1.47 14.51
CA PHE A 81 3.29 2.21 14.56
C PHE A 81 3.49 3.70 14.26
N LYS A 82 2.77 4.20 13.26
CA LYS A 82 2.69 5.64 12.93
C LYS A 82 1.35 6.20 13.42
N GLN A 83 1.39 7.30 14.17
CA GLN A 83 0.18 7.96 14.72
C GLN A 83 -0.13 9.32 14.06
N GLY A 84 0.71 9.78 13.14
CA GLY A 84 0.56 11.06 12.47
C GLY A 84 1.89 11.57 11.93
N THR A 85 1.96 12.86 11.68
CA THR A 85 3.20 13.56 11.28
C THR A 85 3.46 14.70 12.24
N ARG A 86 4.73 14.83 12.69
CA ARG A 86 5.19 15.96 13.49
C ARG A 86 6.08 16.85 12.63
N PHE A 87 5.74 18.12 12.57
CA PHE A 87 6.45 19.16 11.84
C PHE A 87 7.29 19.98 12.82
N PHE A 88 8.52 20.30 12.43
CA PHE A 88 9.47 21.10 13.21
C PHE A 88 9.96 22.28 12.36
N GLY A 89 9.81 23.51 12.85
CA GLY A 89 10.32 24.73 12.18
C GLY A 89 9.59 25.13 10.89
N TRP A 90 8.31 24.77 10.74
CA TRP A 90 7.51 25.05 9.55
C TRP A 90 6.74 26.38 9.61
N ALA A 91 6.60 27.01 10.78
CA ALA A 91 5.89 28.28 10.96
C ALA A 91 6.67 29.49 10.39
N GLY A 92 7.95 29.32 10.04
CA GLY A 92 8.75 30.37 9.40
C GLY A 92 9.15 31.53 10.30
N ASN A 93 8.96 31.41 11.61
CA ASN A 93 9.25 32.44 12.61
C ASN A 93 10.67 32.36 13.22
N GLY A 94 11.48 31.39 12.80
CA GLY A 94 12.84 31.18 13.33
C GLY A 94 12.88 30.62 14.76
N ASP A 95 11.76 30.19 15.31
CA ASP A 95 11.66 29.63 16.65
C ASP A 95 12.08 28.15 16.66
N ALA A 96 13.10 27.81 17.45
CA ALA A 96 13.59 26.44 17.61
C ALA A 96 12.59 25.52 18.34
N THR A 97 11.56 26.08 18.98
CA THR A 97 10.48 25.34 19.66
C THR A 97 9.23 25.16 18.81
N ASP A 98 9.22 25.67 17.58
CA ASP A 98 8.11 25.53 16.65
C ASP A 98 7.87 24.05 16.31
N THR A 99 6.81 23.50 16.89
CA THR A 99 6.37 22.14 16.60
C THR A 99 4.85 22.07 16.43
N TYR A 100 4.42 21.34 15.41
CA TYR A 100 3.01 21.05 15.14
C TYR A 100 2.83 19.55 14.93
N CYS A 101 1.81 18.97 15.56
CA CYS A 101 1.44 17.57 15.36
C CYS A 101 0.15 17.49 14.54
N HIS A 102 0.18 16.74 13.45
CA HIS A 102 -0.99 16.34 12.68
C HIS A 102 -1.28 14.86 12.98
N PRO A 103 -2.08 14.56 14.03
CA PRO A 103 -2.43 13.19 14.38
C PRO A 103 -3.40 12.59 13.36
N PHE A 104 -3.48 11.27 13.31
CA PHE A 104 -4.50 10.57 12.54
C PHE A 104 -5.89 10.59 13.19
N SER A 105 -5.95 10.84 14.50
CA SER A 105 -7.21 10.96 15.22
C SER A 105 -8.01 12.18 14.74
N LEU A 106 -9.31 12.00 14.62
CA LEU A 106 -10.24 13.11 14.36
C LEU A 106 -10.27 14.06 15.57
N PRO A 107 -10.58 15.36 15.36
CA PRO A 107 -10.72 16.35 16.42
C PRO A 107 -11.85 16.04 17.42
#